data_AF-A0A2V5MIS0-F1
#
_entry.id   AF-A0A2V5MIS0-F1
#
_cell.length_a   1.000
_cell.length_b   1.000
_cell.length_c   1.000
_cell.angle_alpha   90.00
_cell.angle_beta   90.00
_cell.angle_gamma   90.00
#
_symmetry.space_group_name_H-M   'P 1'
#
loop_
_entity.id
_entity.type
_entity.pdbx_description
1 polymer ?
#
loop_
_entity_poly.entity_id
_entity_poly.type
_entity_poly.pdbx_seq_one_letter_code
_entity_poly.pdbx_strand_id
1 'polypeptide(L)'
;MLRLVTDSHVPPAVAKAARRLAAVDITALRDWHGGLYLHESDERLLALAWEAHITLITYDVNTFPLTVKERLEAGLSHAGMIYVSARYRQNDVGGIARGLVRLWRAEKALDWINRIRFLD
;
A
#
# COMPACT_ATOMS: atom_id res chain seq x y z
N MET A 1 -3.07 -2.31 14.12
CA MET A 1 -2.49 -3.43 13.34
C MET A 1 -2.37 -2.97 11.91
N LEU A 2 -1.17 -2.95 11.35
CA LEU A 2 -0.92 -2.50 9.98
C LEU A 2 -1.21 -3.61 8.97
N ARG A 3 -2.23 -3.39 8.13
CA ARG A 3 -2.64 -4.27 7.03
C ARG A 3 -2.36 -3.60 5.71
N LEU A 4 -1.79 -4.34 4.77
CA LEU A 4 -1.19 -3.78 3.56
C LEU A 4 -1.82 -4.39 2.31
N VAL A 5 -2.13 -3.55 1.32
CA VAL A 5 -2.46 -4.02 -0.03
C VAL A 5 -1.56 -3.33 -1.05
N THR A 6 -0.93 -4.11 -1.92
CA THR A 6 -0.11 -3.55 -3.00
C THR A 6 -0.95 -3.26 -4.23
N ASP A 7 -0.77 -2.09 -4.84
CA ASP A 7 -1.39 -1.71 -6.11
C ASP A 7 -0.97 -2.64 -7.28
N SER A 8 -1.71 -2.59 -8.37
CA SER A 8 -1.51 -3.25 -9.67
C SER A 8 -0.10 -3.08 -10.26
N HIS A 9 0.54 -1.92 -10.05
CA HIS A 9 1.90 -1.66 -10.50
C HIS A 9 2.99 -2.30 -9.64
N VAL A 10 2.65 -2.79 -8.44
CA VAL A 10 3.57 -3.53 -7.59
C VAL A 10 3.44 -5.02 -7.92
N PRO A 11 4.54 -5.72 -8.28
CA PRO A 11 4.44 -7.12 -8.63
C PRO A 11 3.85 -7.96 -7.48
N PRO A 12 2.88 -8.86 -7.74
CA PRO A 12 2.28 -9.71 -6.71
C PRO A 12 3.30 -10.57 -5.94
N ALA A 13 4.43 -10.87 -6.59
CA ALA A 13 5.56 -11.56 -5.99
C ALA A 13 6.13 -10.82 -4.76
N VAL A 14 5.99 -9.49 -4.67
CA VAL A 14 6.41 -8.68 -3.51
C VAL A 14 5.61 -9.06 -2.28
N ALA A 15 4.27 -9.06 -2.36
CA ALA A 15 3.41 -9.46 -1.25
C ALA A 15 3.70 -10.91 -0.82
N LYS A 16 3.87 -11.82 -1.79
CA LYS A 16 4.26 -13.22 -1.52
C LYS A 16 5.62 -13.33 -0.83
N ALA A 17 6.63 -12.58 -1.28
CA ALA A 17 7.96 -12.60 -0.69
C ALA A 17 7.96 -12.00 0.72
N ALA A 18 7.25 -10.88 0.93
CA ALA A 18 7.12 -10.25 2.25
C ALA A 18 6.49 -11.22 3.27
N ARG A 19 5.40 -11.91 2.90
CA ARG A 19 4.76 -12.96 3.73
C ARG A 19 5.69 -14.14 4.07
N ARG A 20 6.63 -14.47 3.18
CA ARG A 20 7.63 -15.53 3.42
C ARG A 20 8.74 -15.07 4.36
N LEU A 21 9.15 -13.80 4.27
CA LEU A 21 10.20 -13.22 5.10
C LEU A 21 9.71 -12.94 6.53
N ALA A 22 8.44 -12.59 6.69
CA ALA A 22 7.77 -12.45 7.97
C ALA A 22 6.27 -12.62 7.77
N ALA A 23 5.53 -12.96 8.83
CA ALA A 23 4.05 -13.02 8.80
C ALA A 23 3.41 -11.62 8.73
N VAL A 24 3.81 -10.82 7.73
CA VAL A 24 3.25 -9.51 7.40
C VAL A 24 1.84 -9.71 6.88
N ASP A 25 0.89 -8.93 7.39
CA ASP A 25 -0.45 -8.87 6.82
C ASP A 25 -0.42 -8.01 5.54
N ILE A 26 -0.08 -8.66 4.42
CA ILE A 26 0.05 -8.05 3.11
C ILE A 26 -0.57 -8.93 2.01
N THR A 27 -1.32 -8.30 1.11
CA THR A 27 -1.96 -8.94 -0.04
C THR A 27 -1.74 -8.11 -1.31
N ALA A 28 -1.68 -8.75 -2.48
CA ALA A 28 -1.64 -8.01 -3.74
C ALA A 28 -3.05 -7.61 -4.17
N LEU A 29 -3.24 -6.45 -4.82
CA LEU A 29 -4.56 -5.97 -5.26
C LEU A 29 -5.32 -7.02 -6.09
N ARG A 30 -4.61 -7.75 -6.96
CA ARG A 30 -5.19 -8.85 -7.74
C ARG A 30 -5.76 -10.01 -6.95
N ASP A 31 -5.29 -10.20 -5.71
CA ASP A 31 -5.74 -11.27 -4.82
C ASP A 31 -6.73 -10.73 -3.79
N TRP A 32 -6.73 -9.42 -3.53
CA TRP A 32 -7.63 -8.76 -2.59
C TRP A 32 -9.06 -8.79 -3.14
N HIS A 33 -9.98 -9.40 -2.38
CA HIS A 33 -11.34 -9.71 -2.84
C HIS A 33 -11.39 -10.44 -4.21
N GLY A 34 -10.40 -11.29 -4.49
CA GLY A 34 -10.32 -12.01 -5.77
C GLY A 34 -10.07 -11.10 -6.98
N GLY A 35 -9.50 -9.91 -6.76
CA GLY A 35 -9.17 -8.96 -7.83
C GLY A 35 -10.36 -8.11 -8.30
N LEU A 36 -11.45 -8.09 -7.54
CA LEU A 36 -12.65 -7.30 -7.86
C LEU A 36 -12.35 -5.82 -8.15
N TYR A 37 -11.32 -5.27 -7.50
CA TYR A 37 -10.99 -3.85 -7.55
C TYR A 37 -9.84 -3.49 -8.51
N LEU A 38 -9.45 -4.40 -9.41
CA LEU A 38 -8.33 -4.19 -10.33
C LEU A 38 -8.51 -3.03 -11.32
N HIS A 39 -9.75 -2.61 -11.56
CA HIS A 39 -10.10 -1.58 -12.54
C HIS A 39 -10.82 -0.39 -11.91
N GLU A 40 -10.81 -0.30 -10.59
CA GLU A 40 -11.37 0.84 -9.87
C GLU A 40 -10.46 2.06 -10.02
N SER A 41 -11.05 3.26 -9.93
CA SER A 41 -10.26 4.49 -9.91
C SER A 41 -9.47 4.62 -8.60
N ASP A 42 -8.44 5.48 -8.58
CA ASP A 42 -7.65 5.73 -7.38
C ASP A 42 -8.51 6.25 -6.23
N GLU A 43 -9.48 7.11 -6.51
CA GLU A 43 -10.42 7.64 -5.51
C GLU A 43 -11.24 6.51 -4.89
N ARG A 44 -11.77 5.61 -5.73
CA ARG A 44 -12.59 4.50 -5.27
C ARG A 44 -11.75 3.48 -4.52
N LEU A 45 -10.54 3.20 -4.98
CA LEU A 45 -9.61 2.30 -4.32
C LEU A 45 -9.20 2.85 -2.93
N LEU A 46 -8.96 4.15 -2.81
CA LEU A 46 -8.66 4.81 -1.54
C LEU A 46 -9.86 4.79 -0.58
N ALA A 47 -11.08 4.91 -1.10
CA ALA A 47 -12.31 4.77 -0.31
C ALA A 47 -12.51 3.34 0.20
N LEU A 48 -12.34 2.33 -0.66
CA LEU A 48 -12.41 0.91 -0.29
C LEU A 48 -11.34 0.54 0.74
N ALA A 49 -10.12 1.05 0.58
CA ALA A 49 -9.03 0.85 1.53
C ALA A 49 -9.34 1.49 2.90
N TRP A 50 -9.97 2.67 2.91
CA TRP A 50 -10.46 3.30 4.15
C TRP A 50 -11.51 2.44 4.85
N GLU A 51 -12.56 2.01 4.12
CA GLU A 51 -13.63 1.15 4.65
C GLU A 51 -13.09 -0.16 5.23
N ALA A 52 -12.06 -0.73 4.61
CA ALA A 52 -11.42 -1.96 5.05
C ALA A 52 -10.32 -1.77 6.12
N HIS A 53 -9.99 -0.53 6.49
CA HIS A 53 -8.81 -0.16 7.31
C HIS A 53 -7.52 -0.82 6.80
N ILE A 54 -7.18 -0.54 5.55
CA ILE A 54 -6.01 -1.05 4.83
C ILE A 54 -5.15 0.11 4.34
N THR A 55 -3.84 -0.01 4.51
CA THR A 55 -2.85 0.90 3.93
C THR A 55 -2.49 0.43 2.51
N LEU A 56 -2.62 1.32 1.53
CA LEU A 56 -2.23 1.04 0.15
C LEU A 56 -0.72 1.24 -0.06
N ILE A 57 -0.12 0.36 -0.86
CA ILE A 57 1.27 0.46 -1.30
C ILE A 57 1.29 0.67 -2.80
N THR A 58 1.88 1.76 -3.29
CA THR A 58 1.88 2.08 -4.73
C THR A 58 3.23 2.63 -5.21
N TYR A 59 3.51 2.44 -6.50
CA TYR A 59 4.56 3.17 -7.22
C TYR A 59 4.07 4.50 -7.78
N ASP A 60 2.75 4.67 -7.89
CA ASP A 60 2.17 5.83 -8.51
C ASP A 60 2.23 7.03 -7.57
N VAL A 61 3.22 7.89 -7.84
CA VAL A 61 3.43 9.18 -7.18
C VAL A 61 2.90 10.34 -8.01
N ASN A 62 2.22 10.05 -9.13
CA ASN A 62 1.71 11.05 -10.05
C ASN A 62 0.22 11.32 -9.81
N THR A 63 -0.57 10.27 -9.56
CA THR A 63 -2.03 10.39 -9.38
C THR A 63 -2.43 10.35 -7.90
N PHE A 64 -2.01 9.32 -7.16
CA PHE A 64 -2.41 9.11 -5.77
C PHE A 64 -2.15 10.30 -4.85
N PRO A 65 -1.03 11.06 -4.95
CA PRO A 65 -0.85 12.23 -4.09
C PRO A 65 -1.93 13.29 -4.24
N LEU A 66 -2.41 13.52 -5.47
CA LEU A 66 -3.51 14.45 -5.72
C LEU A 66 -4.82 13.88 -5.15
N THR A 67 -5.14 12.62 -5.44
CA THR A 67 -6.33 11.94 -4.91
C THR A 67 -6.38 11.94 -3.37
N VAL A 68 -5.24 11.70 -2.71
CA VAL A 68 -5.13 11.74 -1.25
C VAL A 68 -5.35 13.17 -0.73
N LYS A 69 -4.76 14.17 -1.38
CA LYS A 69 -4.96 15.58 -1.04
C LYS A 69 -6.43 15.96 -1.13
N GLU A 70 -7.08 15.71 -2.26
CA GLU A 70 -8.49 16.05 -2.49
C GLU A 70 -9.40 15.38 -1.47
N ARG A 71 -9.12 14.11 -1.13
CA ARG A 71 -9.85 13.39 -0.08
C ARG A 71 -9.72 14.07 1.28
N LEU A 72 -8.51 14.47 1.67
CA LEU A 72 -8.27 15.15 2.95
C LEU A 72 -8.90 16.55 2.98
N GLU A 73 -8.85 17.30 1.88
CA GLU A 73 -9.50 18.61 1.73
C GLU A 73 -11.03 18.51 1.84
N ALA A 74 -11.61 17.39 1.39
CA ALA A 74 -13.02 17.07 1.59
C ALA A 74 -13.37 16.62 3.03
N GLY A 75 -12.41 16.65 3.96
CA GLY A 75 -12.59 16.21 5.35
C GLY A 75 -12.66 14.69 5.53
N LEU A 76 -12.33 13.92 4.50
CA LEU A 76 -12.34 12.46 4.53
C LEU A 76 -10.95 11.92 4.88
N SER A 77 -10.89 10.85 5.67
CA SER A 77 -9.64 10.20 6.05
C SER A 77 -9.29 9.02 5.14
N HIS A 78 -8.02 8.61 5.14
CA HIS A 78 -7.53 7.39 4.52
C HIS A 78 -6.78 6.52 5.54
N ALA A 79 -6.70 5.22 5.26
CA ALA A 79 -6.09 4.24 6.18
C ALA A 79 -4.56 4.11 5.99
N GLY A 80 -3.93 5.18 5.51
CA GLY A 80 -2.49 5.26 5.26
C GLY A 80 -2.08 4.96 3.82
N MET A 81 -0.91 5.48 3.43
CA MET A 81 -0.28 5.28 2.12
C MET A 81 1.21 4.99 2.29
N ILE A 82 1.73 4.04 1.52
CA ILE A 82 3.16 3.77 1.37
C ILE A 82 3.52 3.91 -0.10
N TYR A 83 4.34 4.89 -0.43
CA TYR A 83 4.91 5.06 -1.75
C TYR A 83 6.22 4.30 -1.86
N VAL A 84 6.35 3.43 -2.86
CA VAL A 84 7.61 2.76 -3.15
C VAL A 84 8.53 3.76 -3.84
N SER A 85 9.66 4.11 -3.20
CA SER A 85 10.56 5.13 -3.74
C SER A 85 11.25 4.67 -5.04
N ALA A 86 11.65 5.62 -5.88
CA ALA A 86 12.27 5.37 -7.18
C ALA A 86 13.62 4.64 -7.12
N ARG A 87 14.22 4.51 -5.93
CA ARG A 87 15.46 3.72 -5.74
C ARG A 87 15.23 2.22 -5.99
N TYR A 88 14.00 1.75 -5.79
CA TYR A 88 13.63 0.36 -6.07
C TYR A 88 13.20 0.24 -7.52
N ARG A 89 13.92 -0.56 -8.29
CA ARG A 89 13.42 -0.99 -9.60
C ARG A 89 12.16 -1.83 -9.38
N GLN A 90 11.15 -1.72 -10.24
CA GLN A 90 9.91 -2.49 -10.11
C GLN A 90 10.16 -4.02 -10.08
N ASN A 91 11.21 -4.49 -10.74
CA ASN A 91 11.60 -5.90 -10.74
C ASN A 91 12.45 -6.31 -9.51
N ASP A 92 12.82 -5.40 -8.62
CA ASP A 92 13.54 -5.70 -7.37
C ASP A 92 12.59 -6.23 -6.29
N VAL A 93 11.96 -7.36 -6.58
CA VAL A 93 10.98 -8.01 -5.69
C VAL A 93 11.57 -8.23 -4.29
N GLY A 94 12.82 -8.68 -4.22
CA GLY A 94 13.49 -8.99 -2.96
C GLY A 94 13.81 -7.74 -2.14
N GLY A 95 14.28 -6.67 -2.77
CA GLY A 95 14.56 -5.39 -2.11
C GLY A 95 13.30 -4.75 -1.55
N ILE A 96 12.24 -4.66 -2.36
CA ILE A 96 10.95 -4.09 -1.94
C ILE A 96 10.37 -4.89 -0.77
N ALA A 97 10.35 -6.23 -0.88
CA ALA A 97 9.82 -7.10 0.16
C ALA A 97 10.56 -6.93 1.49
N ARG A 98 11.90 -6.85 1.47
CA ARG A 98 12.71 -6.59 2.68
C ARG A 98 12.42 -5.21 3.27
N GLY A 99 12.31 -4.18 2.43
CA GLY A 99 11.94 -2.83 2.87
C GLY A 99 10.58 -2.83 3.58
N LEU A 100 9.56 -3.45 2.98
CA LEU A 100 8.22 -3.52 3.55
C LEU A 100 8.20 -4.27 4.87
N VAL A 101 8.93 -5.38 4.97
CA VAL A 101 9.05 -6.14 6.23
C VAL A 101 9.70 -5.29 7.33
N ARG A 102 10.74 -4.52 6.99
CA ARG A 102 11.42 -3.62 7.93
C ARG A 102 10.46 -2.53 8.44
N LEU A 103 9.77 -1.85 7.53
CA LEU A 103 8.77 -0.83 7.86
C LEU A 103 7.65 -1.42 8.73
N TRP A 104 7.08 -2.56 8.31
CA TRP A 104 6.00 -3.20 9.03
C TRP A 104 6.42 -3.60 10.45
N ARG A 105 7.61 -4.17 10.64
CA ARG A 105 8.11 -4.52 11.98
C ARG A 105 8.23 -3.30 12.90
N ALA A 106 8.70 -2.18 12.35
CA ALA A 106 8.87 -0.95 13.12
C ALA A 106 7.53 -0.27 13.45
N GLU A 107 6.52 -0.39 12.58
CA GLU A 107 5.37 0.51 12.59
C GLU A 107 4.01 -0.18 12.74
N LYS A 108 3.95 -1.52 12.80
CA LYS A 108 2.68 -2.28 12.86
C LYS A 108 1.77 -1.94 14.05
N ALA A 109 2.34 -1.36 15.12
CA ALA A 109 1.65 -0.97 16.33
C ALA A 109 1.22 0.52 16.34
N LEU A 110 1.65 1.31 15.36
CA LEU A 110 1.27 2.71 15.24
C LEU A 110 -0.14 2.85 14.65
N ASP A 111 -0.77 3.99 14.90
CA ASP A 111 -2.00 4.40 14.20
C ASP A 111 -1.63 4.93 12.81
N TRP A 112 -2.19 4.32 11.76
CA TRP A 112 -1.87 4.63 10.36
C TRP A 112 -2.88 5.54 9.66
N ILE A 113 -3.91 6.02 10.37
CA ILE A 113 -4.86 6.98 9.81
C ILE A 113 -4.12 8.23 9.32
N ASN A 114 -4.38 8.60 8.06
CA ASN A 114 -3.81 9.75 7.37
C ASN A 114 -2.27 9.80 7.30
N ARG A 115 -1.59 8.66 7.53
CA ARG A 115 -0.13 8.58 7.41
C ARG A 115 0.31 8.36 5.98
N ILE A 116 1.38 9.03 5.59
CA ILE A 116 2.05 8.83 4.31
C ILE A 116 3.51 8.50 4.59
N ARG A 117 4.03 7.45 3.95
CA ARG A 117 5.44 7.05 4.05
C ARG A 117 6.03 6.72 2.69
N PHE A 118 7.32 6.98 2.55
CA PHE A 118 8.12 6.43 1.46
C PHE A 118 8.85 5.20 1.96
N LEU A 119 8.99 4.21 1.07
CA LEU A 119 9.78 3.02 1.31
C LEU A 119 11.25 3.32 0.97
N ASP A 120 12.11 3.36 1.99
CA ASP A 120 13.52 3.77 1.90
C ASP A 120 14.49 2.70 2.39
#